data_AF-A0A0S1X9P2-F1
#
_entry.id   AF-A0A0S1X9P2-F1
#
_cell.length_a   1.000
_cell.length_b   1.000
_cell.length_c   1.000
_cell.angle_alpha   90.00
_cell.angle_beta   90.00
_cell.angle_gamma   90.00
#
_symmetry.space_group_name_H-M   'P 1'
#
loop_
_entity.id
_entity.type
_entity.pdbx_description
1 polymer ?
#
loop_
_entity_poly.entity_id
_entity_poly.type
_entity_poly.pdbx_seq_one_letter_code
_entity_poly.pdbx_strand_id
1 'polypeptide(L)'
;MTLDRFITVKYKENKPKIERLKGILRELGIECARTIEEKVDLQFSALEHLYKNLKNDELFIKLVIANAVVSYQLTATGEEWWWEFAEYFSSNPSEKGIADAYSRFLSESKTNRRLTAAKIKRLEKLEPFLAELKLKDLKNYYYSMTSLRNDLAKVLNSKRNAKTIVFAVKMFGYAGRIAFREFIPYPMEIEIPDDVRINAYTKRFTNEPPTVFWSRIARDVGIPPLHIDSILWPVLGKHAEVKERLKKYCPRAELIFDLASL
;
A
#
# COMPACT_ATOMS: atom_id res chain seq x y z
N MET A 1 -31.73 12.44 4.13
CA MET A 1 -32.08 11.34 3.21
C MET A 1 -31.61 11.74 1.82
N THR A 2 -30.47 11.23 1.34
CA THR A 2 -29.97 11.55 -0.01
C THR A 2 -30.69 10.71 -1.05
N LEU A 3 -30.95 11.32 -2.21
CA LEU A 3 -31.66 10.76 -3.38
C LEU A 3 -31.01 9.50 -4.00
N ASP A 4 -29.90 9.01 -3.44
CA ASP A 4 -29.07 7.93 -4.00
C ASP A 4 -29.72 6.55 -3.91
N ARG A 5 -30.86 6.39 -3.22
CA ARG A 5 -31.52 5.08 -3.02
C ARG A 5 -32.34 4.58 -4.20
N PHE A 6 -32.53 5.35 -5.27
CA PHE A 6 -33.47 5.00 -6.35
C PHE A 6 -32.88 4.96 -7.77
N ILE A 7 -31.58 5.18 -7.94
CA ILE A 7 -30.94 4.98 -9.25
C ILE A 7 -30.14 3.68 -9.18
N THR A 8 -30.71 2.60 -9.71
CA THR A 8 -29.93 1.39 -10.04
C THR A 8 -28.96 1.76 -11.16
N VAL A 9 -27.77 2.24 -10.79
CA VAL A 9 -26.69 2.51 -11.74
C VAL A 9 -26.29 1.16 -12.35
N LYS A 10 -26.62 0.94 -13.61
CA LYS A 10 -26.18 -0.24 -14.36
C LYS A 10 -24.78 0.00 -14.89
N TYR A 11 -23.80 -0.66 -14.31
CA TYR A 11 -22.44 -0.68 -14.85
C TYR A 11 -22.34 -1.66 -16.02
N LYS A 12 -21.54 -1.31 -17.03
CA LYS A 12 -21.16 -2.22 -18.10
C LYS A 12 -20.13 -3.19 -17.55
N GLU A 13 -20.31 -4.49 -17.79
CA GLU A 13 -19.43 -5.53 -17.28
C GLU A 13 -19.05 -6.54 -18.36
N ASN A 14 -17.78 -6.90 -18.42
CA ASN A 14 -17.30 -8.07 -19.16
C ASN A 14 -17.36 -9.30 -18.25
N LYS A 15 -18.55 -9.90 -18.13
CA LYS A 15 -18.80 -11.04 -17.23
C LYS A 15 -17.81 -12.21 -17.42
N PRO A 16 -17.51 -12.67 -18.65
CA PRO A 16 -16.52 -13.74 -18.84
C PRO A 16 -15.14 -13.40 -18.28
N LYS A 17 -14.64 -12.18 -18.50
CA LYS A 17 -13.35 -11.74 -17.94
C LYS A 17 -13.38 -11.65 -16.42
N ILE A 18 -14.49 -11.16 -15.85
CA ILE A 18 -14.67 -11.06 -14.40
C ILE A 18 -14.68 -12.44 -13.74
N GLU A 19 -15.38 -13.41 -14.32
CA GLU A 19 -15.39 -14.78 -13.77
C GLU A 19 -14.02 -15.46 -13.90
N ARG A 20 -13.29 -15.25 -15.00
CA ARG A 20 -11.89 -15.71 -15.11
C ARG A 20 -10.99 -15.04 -14.06
N LEU A 21 -11.11 -13.72 -13.86
CA LEU A 21 -10.39 -12.98 -12.81
C LEU A 21 -10.67 -13.59 -11.43
N LYS A 22 -11.94 -13.80 -11.08
CA LYS A 22 -12.32 -14.40 -9.79
C LYS A 22 -11.77 -15.82 -9.64
N GLY A 23 -11.82 -16.63 -10.70
CA GLY A 23 -11.24 -17.98 -10.72
C GLY A 23 -9.74 -17.96 -10.39
N ILE A 24 -8.98 -17.09 -11.08
CA ILE A 24 -7.54 -16.92 -10.83
C ILE A 24 -7.30 -16.46 -9.39
N LEU A 25 -8.01 -15.44 -8.91
CA LEU A 25 -7.80 -14.90 -7.56
C LEU A 25 -8.08 -15.96 -6.48
N ARG A 26 -9.18 -16.73 -6.60
CA ARG A 26 -9.47 -17.84 -5.66
C ARG A 26 -8.39 -18.90 -5.64
N GLU A 27 -7.84 -19.22 -6.82
CA GLU A 27 -6.75 -20.17 -6.92
C GLU A 27 -5.46 -19.62 -6.30
N LEU A 28 -5.14 -18.35 -6.47
CA LEU A 28 -3.97 -17.75 -5.84
C LEU A 28 -4.12 -17.69 -4.30
N GLY A 29 -5.26 -17.21 -3.80
CA GLY A 29 -5.53 -17.11 -2.37
C GLY A 29 -4.65 -16.09 -1.64
N ILE A 30 -4.90 -15.96 -0.33
CA ILE A 30 -4.18 -15.00 0.52
C ILE A 30 -2.70 -15.36 0.73
N GLU A 31 -2.36 -16.64 0.78
CA GLU A 31 -0.97 -17.09 0.96
C GLU A 31 -0.08 -16.75 -0.25
N CYS A 32 -0.65 -16.78 -1.46
CA CYS A 32 0.08 -16.27 -2.62
C CYS A 32 0.29 -14.75 -2.52
N ALA A 33 -0.72 -13.99 -2.13
CA ALA A 33 -0.57 -12.55 -1.90
C ALA A 33 0.55 -12.28 -0.88
N ARG A 34 0.54 -12.99 0.26
CA ARG A 34 1.59 -12.90 1.28
C ARG A 34 2.98 -13.21 0.71
N THR A 35 3.11 -14.26 -0.09
CA THR A 35 4.39 -14.65 -0.72
C THR A 35 4.90 -13.56 -1.66
N ILE A 36 4.01 -12.96 -2.46
CA ILE A 36 4.35 -11.83 -3.33
C ILE A 36 4.83 -10.66 -2.48
N GLU A 37 4.10 -10.30 -1.43
CA GLU A 37 4.47 -9.21 -0.53
C GLU A 37 5.85 -9.43 0.11
N GLU A 38 6.11 -10.60 0.66
CA GLU A 38 7.33 -10.85 1.44
C GLU A 38 8.57 -11.16 0.58
N LYS A 39 8.39 -11.70 -0.64
CA LYS A 39 9.50 -12.24 -1.45
C LYS A 39 9.68 -11.54 -2.80
N VAL A 40 8.65 -10.88 -3.30
CA VAL A 40 8.63 -10.29 -4.63
C VAL A 40 8.60 -8.77 -4.58
N ASP A 41 7.79 -8.18 -3.68
CA ASP A 41 7.63 -6.74 -3.56
C ASP A 41 8.93 -6.06 -3.11
N LEU A 42 9.48 -5.21 -3.99
CA LEU A 42 10.72 -4.48 -3.74
C LEU A 42 10.56 -3.46 -2.60
N GLN A 43 9.35 -2.97 -2.37
CA GLN A 43 9.06 -2.04 -1.28
C GLN A 43 9.16 -2.76 0.07
N PHE A 44 8.70 -4.03 0.16
CA PHE A 44 8.90 -4.85 1.35
C PHE A 44 10.39 -5.11 1.60
N SER A 45 11.16 -5.42 0.54
CA SER A 45 12.63 -5.59 0.65
C SER A 45 13.34 -4.33 1.14
N ALA A 46 12.94 -3.14 0.67
CA ALA A 46 13.47 -1.87 1.15
C ALA A 46 13.17 -1.67 2.65
N LEU A 47 11.97 -2.05 3.11
CA LEU A 47 11.61 -2.00 4.52
C LEU A 47 12.42 -2.97 5.38
N GLU A 48 12.67 -4.20 4.91
CA GLU A 48 13.56 -5.13 5.61
C GLU A 48 14.99 -4.58 5.74
N HIS A 49 15.49 -3.90 4.70
CA HIS A 49 16.79 -3.23 4.73
C HIS A 49 16.81 -2.11 5.78
N LEU A 50 15.81 -1.21 5.76
CA LEU A 50 15.72 -0.13 6.74
C LEU A 50 15.65 -0.68 8.18
N TYR A 51 14.78 -1.67 8.41
CA TYR A 51 14.57 -2.27 9.73
C TYR A 51 15.87 -2.83 10.34
N LYS A 52 16.65 -3.57 9.54
CA LYS A 52 17.92 -4.18 9.96
C LYS A 52 18.96 -3.14 10.39
N ASN A 53 18.98 -1.98 9.74
CA ASN A 53 19.95 -0.93 10.00
C ASN A 53 19.52 0.02 11.13
N LEU A 54 18.22 0.33 11.24
CA LEU A 54 17.71 1.28 12.21
C LEU A 54 17.73 0.73 13.66
N LYS A 55 17.49 -0.58 13.83
CA LYS A 55 17.44 -1.28 15.14
C LYS A 55 16.51 -0.60 16.17
N ASN A 56 15.46 0.07 15.70
CA ASN A 56 14.46 0.73 16.52
C ASN A 56 13.08 0.51 15.90
N ASP A 57 12.32 -0.45 16.43
CA ASP A 57 11.01 -0.86 15.90
C ASP A 57 10.01 0.30 15.86
N GLU A 58 9.97 1.14 16.90
CA GLU A 58 9.02 2.24 17.00
C GLU A 58 9.32 3.32 15.94
N LEU A 59 10.58 3.75 15.85
CA LEU A 59 10.99 4.74 14.86
C LEU A 59 10.81 4.20 13.44
N PHE A 60 11.15 2.94 13.20
CA PHE A 60 10.96 2.28 11.90
C PHE A 60 9.51 2.37 11.44
N ILE A 61 8.56 1.92 12.27
CA ILE A 61 7.13 1.92 11.92
C ILE A 61 6.64 3.35 11.68
N LYS A 62 7.03 4.32 12.54
CA LYS A 62 6.65 5.72 12.39
C LYS A 62 7.17 6.34 11.09
N LEU A 63 8.43 6.05 10.73
CA LEU A 63 9.02 6.49 9.46
C LEU A 63 8.29 5.88 8.27
N VAL A 64 7.89 4.60 8.32
CA VAL A 64 7.13 3.98 7.23
C VAL A 64 5.76 4.64 7.03
N ILE A 65 5.03 4.94 8.12
CA ILE A 65 3.76 5.66 8.05
C ILE A 65 3.98 7.05 7.44
N ALA A 66 4.96 7.79 7.94
CA ALA A 66 5.34 9.11 7.44
C ALA A 66 5.68 9.08 5.95
N ASN A 67 6.48 8.10 5.52
CA ASN A 67 6.87 7.93 4.13
C ASN A 67 5.66 7.73 3.23
N ALA A 68 4.79 6.80 3.62
CA ALA A 68 3.66 6.41 2.81
C ALA A 68 2.64 7.55 2.59
N VAL A 69 2.43 8.42 3.58
CA VAL A 69 1.49 9.55 3.43
C VAL A 69 1.99 10.63 2.47
N VAL A 70 3.30 10.66 2.16
CA VAL A 70 3.93 11.55 1.17
C VAL A 70 4.38 10.86 -0.12
N SER A 71 4.11 9.56 -0.27
CA SER A 71 4.38 8.76 -1.46
C SER A 71 3.37 9.02 -2.59
N TYR A 72 3.31 10.27 -3.08
CA TYR A 72 2.45 10.67 -4.20
C TYR A 72 3.11 11.70 -5.09
N GLN A 73 2.76 11.67 -6.39
CA GLN A 73 3.39 12.51 -7.42
C GLN A 73 4.94 12.43 -7.34
N LEU A 74 5.45 11.22 -7.26
CA LEU A 74 6.88 10.93 -7.25
C LEU A 74 7.53 11.39 -8.58
N THR A 75 8.82 11.66 -8.55
CA THR A 75 9.65 11.95 -9.73
C THR A 75 10.38 10.71 -10.26
N ALA A 76 10.16 9.55 -9.64
CA ALA A 76 10.66 8.25 -10.07
C ALA A 76 9.60 7.16 -9.80
N THR A 77 9.97 5.88 -9.95
CA THR A 77 9.11 4.76 -9.55
C THR A 77 8.90 4.70 -8.04
N GLY A 78 7.88 3.97 -7.59
CA GLY A 78 7.65 3.80 -6.15
C GLY A 78 8.77 3.01 -5.49
N GLU A 79 9.28 2.01 -6.20
CA GLU A 79 10.37 1.11 -5.84
C GLU A 79 11.66 1.88 -5.59
N GLU A 80 12.05 2.77 -6.52
CA GLU A 80 13.20 3.65 -6.36
C GLU A 80 13.03 4.59 -5.15
N TRP A 81 11.82 5.13 -4.94
CA TRP A 81 11.54 5.98 -3.77
C TRP A 81 11.66 5.25 -2.44
N TRP A 82 11.12 4.04 -2.34
CA TRP A 82 11.21 3.26 -1.11
C TRP A 82 12.63 2.82 -0.80
N TRP A 83 13.45 2.53 -1.81
CA TRP A 83 14.89 2.26 -1.63
C TRP A 83 15.66 3.51 -1.23
N GLU A 84 15.43 4.66 -1.89
CA GLU A 84 16.07 5.93 -1.49
C GLU A 84 15.71 6.29 -0.03
N PHE A 85 14.45 6.10 0.36
CA PHE A 85 13.99 6.26 1.74
C PHE A 85 14.72 5.33 2.71
N ALA A 86 14.81 4.03 2.37
CA ALA A 86 15.45 3.05 3.22
C ALA A 86 16.94 3.34 3.42
N GLU A 87 17.66 3.69 2.34
CA GLU A 87 19.08 4.03 2.39
C GLU A 87 19.33 5.30 3.21
N TYR A 88 18.54 6.35 2.95
CA TYR A 88 18.69 7.63 3.63
C TYR A 88 18.53 7.50 5.13
N PHE A 89 17.41 6.92 5.59
CA PHE A 89 17.12 6.81 7.03
C PHE A 89 17.90 5.69 7.73
N SER A 90 18.49 4.74 7.00
CA SER A 90 19.47 3.80 7.57
C SER A 90 20.75 4.52 8.03
N SER A 91 21.14 5.59 7.33
CA SER A 91 22.36 6.35 7.61
C SER A 91 22.09 7.64 8.42
N ASN A 92 20.85 8.14 8.38
CA ASN A 92 20.43 9.38 9.00
C ASN A 92 19.16 9.17 9.85
N PRO A 93 19.23 8.43 10.96
CA PRO A 93 18.09 8.26 11.85
C PRO A 93 17.62 9.63 12.37
N SER A 94 16.30 9.83 12.46
CA SER A 94 15.75 11.10 12.92
C SER A 94 16.00 11.30 14.43
N GLU A 95 16.70 12.38 14.79
CA GLU A 95 16.96 12.76 16.19
C GLU A 95 16.06 13.88 16.72
N LYS A 96 15.51 14.74 15.84
CA LYS A 96 14.79 15.97 16.23
C LYS A 96 13.28 15.91 15.96
N GLY A 97 12.84 15.12 14.98
CA GLY A 97 11.46 15.07 14.52
C GLY A 97 11.33 14.51 13.10
N ILE A 98 10.16 13.94 12.79
CA ILE A 98 9.83 13.39 11.48
C ILE A 98 9.76 14.53 10.45
N ALA A 99 9.07 15.63 10.72
CA ALA A 99 8.89 16.70 9.74
C ALA A 99 10.23 17.35 9.37
N ASP A 100 11.08 17.62 10.37
CA ASP A 100 12.43 18.17 10.20
C ASP A 100 13.34 17.21 9.40
N ALA A 101 13.33 15.92 9.73
CA ALA A 101 14.11 14.93 8.99
C ALA A 101 13.66 14.81 7.53
N TYR A 102 12.35 14.86 7.28
CA TYR A 102 11.83 14.88 5.90
C TYR A 102 12.11 16.17 5.16
N SER A 103 12.21 17.32 5.84
CA SER A 103 12.59 18.57 5.20
C SER A 103 13.99 18.48 4.61
N ARG A 104 14.94 17.87 5.33
CA ARG A 104 16.28 17.56 4.79
C ARG A 104 16.20 16.52 3.69
N PHE A 105 15.56 15.38 3.96
CA PHE A 105 15.50 14.27 3.01
C PHE A 105 14.89 14.68 1.66
N LEU A 106 13.73 15.34 1.66
CA LEU A 106 13.06 15.76 0.42
C LEU A 106 13.82 16.85 -0.34
N SER A 107 14.69 17.61 0.33
CA SER A 107 15.53 18.62 -0.33
C SER A 107 16.67 18.00 -1.13
N GLU A 108 17.14 16.82 -0.73
CA GLU A 108 18.22 16.07 -1.37
C GLU A 108 17.70 14.91 -2.24
N SER A 109 16.45 14.50 -2.04
CA SER A 109 15.83 13.37 -2.74
C SER A 109 15.85 13.53 -4.25
N LYS A 110 16.16 12.45 -4.95
CA LYS A 110 16.08 12.33 -6.40
C LYS A 110 14.70 11.84 -6.84
N THR A 111 14.01 11.08 -6.02
CA THR A 111 12.79 10.36 -6.41
C THR A 111 11.48 11.02 -5.94
N ASN A 112 11.55 12.04 -5.08
CA ASN A 112 10.36 12.70 -4.54
C ASN A 112 10.43 14.24 -4.46
N ARG A 113 10.74 14.90 -5.59
CA ARG A 113 11.02 16.36 -5.64
C ARG A 113 9.83 17.28 -5.86
N ARG A 114 8.63 16.73 -6.12
CA ARG A 114 7.43 17.54 -6.42
C ARG A 114 6.62 17.81 -5.17
N LEU A 115 6.04 19.01 -5.08
CA LEU A 115 5.12 19.41 -4.00
C LEU A 115 5.71 19.22 -2.59
N THR A 116 7.02 19.40 -2.44
CA THR A 116 7.75 19.17 -1.18
C THR A 116 7.15 19.97 -0.03
N ALA A 117 6.88 21.27 -0.23
CA ALA A 117 6.24 22.11 0.79
C ALA A 117 4.88 21.56 1.27
N ALA A 118 4.05 21.02 0.36
CA ALA A 118 2.77 20.42 0.73
C ALA A 118 2.94 19.09 1.48
N LYS A 119 3.98 18.32 1.13
CA LYS A 119 4.35 17.06 1.81
C LYS A 119 4.86 17.33 3.22
N ILE A 120 5.72 18.33 3.40
CA ILE A 120 6.20 18.77 4.72
C ILE A 120 5.02 19.23 5.58
N LYS A 121 4.12 20.08 5.07
CA LYS A 121 2.90 20.48 5.81
C LYS A 121 2.00 19.30 6.20
N ARG A 122 2.00 18.23 5.38
CA ARG A 122 1.25 17.00 5.68
C ARG A 122 1.91 16.22 6.82
N LEU A 123 3.24 16.20 6.88
CA LEU A 123 4.01 15.58 7.95
C LEU A 123 3.94 16.37 9.26
N GLU A 124 3.99 17.70 9.21
CA GLU A 124 3.77 18.57 10.38
C GLU A 124 2.41 18.30 11.06
N LYS A 125 1.37 18.02 10.27
CA LYS A 125 0.05 17.60 10.81
C LYS A 125 0.05 16.21 11.40
N LEU A 126 0.85 15.30 10.83
CA LEU A 126 0.92 13.90 11.24
C LEU A 126 1.80 13.69 12.48
N GLU A 127 2.84 14.50 12.62
CA GLU A 127 3.89 14.34 13.62
C GLU A 127 3.38 14.34 15.07
N PRO A 128 2.48 15.23 15.52
CA PRO A 128 1.94 15.17 16.88
C PRO A 128 1.24 13.83 17.17
N PHE A 129 0.46 13.32 16.22
CA PHE A 129 -0.19 12.02 16.33
C PHE A 129 0.85 10.90 16.48
N LEU A 130 1.90 10.88 15.64
CA LEU A 130 2.94 9.84 15.74
C LEU A 130 3.81 9.99 17.00
N ALA A 131 4.05 11.20 17.50
CA ALA A 131 4.86 11.44 18.69
C ALA A 131 4.23 10.83 19.95
N GLU A 132 2.90 10.82 20.03
CA GLU A 132 2.15 10.25 21.16
C GLU A 132 2.17 8.72 21.19
N LEU A 133 2.23 8.06 20.01
CA LEU A 133 2.18 6.61 19.93
C LEU A 133 3.45 5.95 20.48
N LYS A 134 3.29 4.93 21.31
CA LYS A 134 4.36 4.00 21.68
C LYS A 134 4.28 2.72 20.87
N LEU A 135 5.33 1.89 20.94
CA LEU A 135 5.36 0.59 20.28
C LEU A 135 4.13 -0.28 20.57
N LYS A 136 3.59 -0.23 21.80
CA LYS A 136 2.35 -0.94 22.17
C LYS A 136 1.13 -0.44 21.40
N ASP A 137 1.00 0.87 21.21
CA ASP A 137 -0.12 1.47 20.47
C ASP A 137 -0.03 1.13 18.99
N LEU A 138 1.18 1.15 18.43
CA LEU A 138 1.46 0.68 17.07
C LEU A 138 1.09 -0.81 16.92
N LYS A 139 1.39 -1.65 17.91
CA LYS A 139 0.98 -3.06 17.90
C LYS A 139 -0.55 -3.21 17.96
N ASN A 140 -1.23 -2.40 18.77
CA ASN A 140 -2.71 -2.38 18.81
C ASN A 140 -3.30 -1.98 17.46
N TYR A 141 -2.73 -0.98 16.79
CA TYR A 141 -3.11 -0.62 15.43
C TYR A 141 -2.81 -1.74 14.41
N TYR A 142 -1.79 -2.56 14.63
CA TYR A 142 -1.51 -3.70 13.76
C TYR A 142 -2.60 -4.77 13.87
N TYR A 143 -3.11 -5.04 15.08
CA TYR A 143 -4.29 -5.87 15.29
C TYR A 143 -5.61 -5.21 14.80
N SER A 144 -5.63 -3.88 14.69
CA SER A 144 -6.82 -3.10 14.29
C SER A 144 -6.48 -2.05 13.22
N MET A 145 -6.09 -2.52 12.03
CA MET A 145 -5.65 -1.63 10.93
C MET A 145 -6.75 -0.68 10.43
N THR A 146 -8.03 -1.02 10.63
CA THR A 146 -9.16 -0.11 10.34
C THR A 146 -9.17 1.11 11.25
N SER A 147 -8.75 0.96 12.51
CA SER A 147 -8.62 2.07 13.47
C SER A 147 -7.52 3.03 13.02
N LEU A 148 -6.35 2.50 12.63
CA LEU A 148 -5.27 3.33 12.08
C LEU A 148 -5.73 4.10 10.84
N ARG A 149 -6.44 3.44 9.90
CA ARG A 149 -6.99 4.11 8.72
C ARG A 149 -7.85 5.31 9.10
N ASN A 150 -8.76 5.12 10.06
CA ASN A 150 -9.71 6.15 10.48
C ASN A 150 -8.98 7.35 11.11
N ASP A 151 -8.00 7.08 11.99
CA ASP A 151 -7.24 8.11 12.67
C ASP A 151 -6.33 8.87 11.70
N LEU A 152 -5.64 8.18 10.79
CA LEU A 152 -4.88 8.83 9.72
C LEU A 152 -5.76 9.74 8.85
N ALA A 153 -6.96 9.28 8.49
CA ALA A 153 -7.89 10.08 7.69
C ALA A 153 -8.34 11.34 8.46
N LYS A 154 -8.62 11.21 9.75
CA LYS A 154 -9.02 12.32 10.64
C LYS A 154 -7.87 13.33 10.80
N VAL A 155 -6.68 12.87 11.19
CA VAL A 155 -5.48 13.70 11.41
C VAL A 155 -5.12 14.48 10.14
N LEU A 156 -5.20 13.82 8.99
CA LEU A 156 -4.81 14.42 7.71
C LEU A 156 -5.96 15.13 6.98
N ASN A 157 -7.14 15.24 7.60
CA ASN A 157 -8.38 15.75 7.02
C ASN A 157 -8.62 15.21 5.59
N SER A 158 -8.57 13.89 5.46
CA SER A 158 -8.66 13.17 4.19
C SER A 158 -9.79 12.14 4.23
N LYS A 159 -10.23 11.69 3.06
CA LYS A 159 -11.22 10.60 2.98
C LYS A 159 -10.55 9.30 3.42
N ARG A 160 -11.30 8.44 4.13
CA ARG A 160 -10.82 7.11 4.56
C ARG A 160 -10.35 6.24 3.39
N ASN A 161 -11.02 6.36 2.24
CA ASN A 161 -10.70 5.65 1.01
C ASN A 161 -9.73 6.41 0.09
N ALA A 162 -9.13 7.51 0.55
CA ALA A 162 -8.11 8.19 -0.24
C ALA A 162 -6.91 7.25 -0.44
N LYS A 163 -6.43 7.15 -1.68
CA LYS A 163 -5.36 6.20 -2.05
C LYS A 163 -4.12 6.29 -1.14
N THR A 164 -3.74 7.50 -0.70
CA THR A 164 -2.58 7.70 0.18
C THR A 164 -2.83 7.22 1.60
N ILE A 165 -4.08 7.24 2.08
CA ILE A 165 -4.46 6.73 3.41
C ILE A 165 -4.46 5.20 3.40
N VAL A 166 -5.13 4.57 2.43
CA VAL A 166 -5.16 3.10 2.34
C VAL A 166 -3.78 2.52 1.99
N PHE A 167 -2.99 3.22 1.18
CA PHE A 167 -1.60 2.86 0.93
C PHE A 167 -0.72 2.99 2.19
N ALA A 168 -0.94 4.01 3.02
CA ALA A 168 -0.23 4.12 4.30
C ALA A 168 -0.56 2.95 5.24
N VAL A 169 -1.80 2.46 5.24
CA VAL A 169 -2.16 1.27 6.01
C VAL A 169 -1.51 0.01 5.45
N LYS A 170 -1.43 -0.14 4.12
CA LYS A 170 -0.67 -1.24 3.49
C LYS A 170 0.79 -1.24 3.92
N MET A 171 1.47 -0.10 3.81
CA MET A 171 2.88 0.01 4.18
C MET A 171 3.10 -0.16 5.69
N PHE A 172 2.17 0.31 6.51
CA PHE A 172 2.14 0.01 7.94
C PHE A 172 2.00 -1.50 8.21
N GLY A 173 1.16 -2.21 7.46
CA GLY A 173 1.02 -3.66 7.60
C GLY A 173 2.31 -4.42 7.26
N TYR A 174 3.07 -3.96 6.26
CA TYR A 174 4.42 -4.48 6.00
C TYR A 174 5.36 -4.20 7.18
N ALA A 175 5.41 -2.96 7.66
CA ALA A 175 6.27 -2.59 8.79
C ALA A 175 5.93 -3.37 10.07
N GLY A 176 4.63 -3.48 10.41
CA GLY A 176 4.16 -4.26 11.54
C GLY A 176 4.52 -5.74 11.41
N ARG A 177 4.38 -6.31 10.21
CA ARG A 177 4.79 -7.70 9.93
C ARG A 177 6.28 -7.94 10.18
N ILE A 178 7.13 -7.02 9.73
CA ILE A 178 8.58 -7.08 9.90
C ILE A 178 8.96 -6.94 11.39
N ALA A 179 8.45 -5.89 12.05
CA ALA A 179 8.82 -5.55 13.43
C ALA A 179 8.24 -6.55 14.45
N PHE A 180 6.98 -6.95 14.30
CA PHE A 180 6.30 -7.86 15.24
C PHE A 180 6.44 -9.33 14.89
N ARG A 181 7.01 -9.65 13.71
CA ARG A 181 7.24 -11.02 13.23
C ARG A 181 5.96 -11.88 13.18
N GLU A 182 4.85 -11.24 12.87
CA GLU A 182 3.52 -11.83 12.85
C GLU A 182 2.81 -11.42 11.56
N PHE A 183 2.13 -12.36 10.90
CA PHE A 183 1.31 -12.06 9.73
C PHE A 183 -0.14 -11.86 10.15
N ILE A 184 -0.64 -10.63 10.00
CA ILE A 184 -2.07 -10.31 10.13
C ILE A 184 -2.60 -9.89 8.74
N PRO A 185 -3.61 -10.60 8.20
CA PRO A 185 -4.30 -10.19 7.00
C PRO A 185 -4.82 -8.75 7.08
N TYR A 186 -4.78 -8.03 5.95
CA TYR A 186 -5.44 -6.73 5.87
C TYR A 186 -6.96 -6.89 6.09
N PRO A 187 -7.64 -5.91 6.70
CA PRO A 187 -9.08 -5.95 6.85
C PRO A 187 -9.80 -5.83 5.50
N MET A 188 -10.90 -6.56 5.33
CA MET A 188 -11.73 -6.55 4.11
C MET A 188 -12.36 -5.18 3.83
N GLU A 189 -12.51 -4.36 4.87
CA GLU A 189 -13.13 -3.03 4.83
C GLU A 189 -12.21 -1.95 4.27
N ILE A 190 -10.91 -2.23 4.11
CA ILE A 190 -9.94 -1.27 3.58
C ILE A 190 -9.86 -1.42 2.07
N GLU A 191 -10.22 -0.35 1.37
CA GLU A 191 -10.29 -0.32 -0.08
C GLU A 191 -8.91 -0.42 -0.74
N ILE A 192 -8.90 -0.89 -1.98
CA ILE A 192 -7.69 -0.90 -2.82
C ILE A 192 -7.19 0.53 -3.06
N PRO A 193 -5.87 0.80 -3.13
CA PRO A 193 -5.36 2.10 -3.52
C PRO A 193 -5.70 2.40 -4.98
N ASP A 194 -6.64 3.30 -5.23
CA ASP A 194 -7.06 3.70 -6.58
C ASP A 194 -6.02 4.61 -7.25
N ASP A 195 -4.93 4.00 -7.73
CA ASP A 195 -3.93 4.63 -8.58
C ASP A 195 -4.28 4.53 -10.07
N VAL A 196 -3.48 5.18 -10.92
CA VAL A 196 -3.72 5.22 -12.37
C VAL A 196 -3.67 3.83 -13.03
N ARG A 197 -2.89 2.88 -12.47
CA ARG A 197 -2.77 1.52 -12.99
C ARG A 197 -3.99 0.69 -12.58
N ILE A 198 -4.41 0.75 -11.33
CA ILE A 198 -5.64 0.10 -10.85
C ILE A 198 -6.84 0.62 -11.62
N ASN A 199 -6.93 1.94 -11.85
CA ASN A 199 -7.99 2.54 -12.66
C ASN A 199 -7.98 2.02 -14.10
N ALA A 200 -6.82 2.04 -14.76
CA ALA A 200 -6.69 1.56 -16.14
C ALA A 200 -6.99 0.06 -16.28
N TYR A 201 -6.58 -0.74 -15.31
CA TYR A 201 -6.84 -2.17 -15.29
C TYR A 201 -8.34 -2.47 -15.08
N THR A 202 -8.98 -1.77 -14.14
CA THR A 202 -10.42 -1.92 -13.86
C THR A 202 -11.28 -1.66 -15.11
N LYS A 203 -10.90 -0.67 -15.92
CA LYS A 203 -11.62 -0.31 -17.17
C LYS A 203 -11.70 -1.43 -18.20
N ARG A 204 -10.86 -2.47 -18.09
CA ARG A 204 -10.93 -3.67 -18.96
C ARG A 204 -12.12 -4.57 -18.63
N PHE A 205 -12.62 -4.48 -17.40
CA PHE A 205 -13.70 -5.30 -16.88
C PHE A 205 -15.02 -4.53 -16.79
N THR A 206 -14.95 -3.28 -16.34
CA THR A 206 -16.15 -2.49 -16.03
C THR A 206 -15.90 -0.97 -16.05
N ASN A 207 -16.99 -0.19 -16.09
CA ASN A 207 -16.97 1.26 -15.82
C ASN A 207 -17.36 1.63 -14.38
N GLU A 208 -17.54 0.64 -13.50
CA GLU A 208 -17.72 0.84 -12.05
C GLU A 208 -16.50 1.55 -11.43
N PRO A 209 -16.67 2.41 -10.40
CA PRO A 209 -15.54 2.97 -9.67
C PRO A 209 -14.62 1.86 -9.11
N PRO A 210 -13.28 1.95 -9.27
CA PRO A 210 -12.37 0.87 -8.89
C PRO A 210 -12.49 0.40 -7.44
N THR A 211 -12.65 1.34 -6.50
CA THR A 211 -12.81 1.00 -5.08
C THR A 211 -14.07 0.16 -4.83
N VAL A 212 -15.16 0.38 -5.55
CA VAL A 212 -16.40 -0.39 -5.43
C VAL A 212 -16.25 -1.76 -6.08
N PHE A 213 -15.73 -1.79 -7.32
CA PHE A 213 -15.48 -3.02 -8.06
C PHE A 213 -14.58 -3.98 -7.27
N TRP A 214 -13.40 -3.54 -6.85
CA TRP A 214 -12.46 -4.38 -6.14
C TRP A 214 -12.93 -4.78 -4.74
N SER A 215 -13.73 -3.95 -4.06
CA SER A 215 -14.36 -4.35 -2.80
C SER A 215 -15.37 -5.48 -2.99
N ARG A 216 -16.12 -5.48 -4.10
CA ARG A 216 -17.02 -6.59 -4.46
C ARG A 216 -16.24 -7.84 -4.80
N ILE A 217 -15.24 -7.74 -5.68
CA ILE A 217 -14.38 -8.87 -6.06
C ILE A 217 -13.72 -9.49 -4.82
N ALA A 218 -13.19 -8.65 -3.92
CA ALA A 218 -12.57 -9.07 -2.66
C ALA A 218 -13.49 -9.95 -1.81
N ARG A 219 -14.76 -9.55 -1.64
CA ARG A 219 -15.77 -10.35 -0.93
C ARG A 219 -16.10 -11.66 -1.66
N ASP A 220 -16.22 -11.62 -2.98
CA ASP A 220 -16.55 -12.81 -3.80
C ASP A 220 -15.45 -13.89 -3.78
N VAL A 221 -14.19 -13.50 -3.53
CA VAL A 221 -13.03 -14.40 -3.54
C VAL A 221 -12.41 -14.60 -2.15
N GLY A 222 -12.86 -13.88 -1.13
CA GLY A 222 -12.35 -13.98 0.24
C GLY A 222 -10.94 -13.42 0.44
N ILE A 223 -10.47 -12.51 -0.43
CA ILE A 223 -9.14 -11.90 -0.34
C ILE A 223 -9.29 -10.40 -0.14
N PRO A 224 -8.78 -9.82 0.96
CA PRO A 224 -8.86 -8.39 1.23
C PRO A 224 -8.31 -7.52 0.09
N PRO A 225 -8.89 -6.33 -0.19
CA PRO A 225 -8.50 -5.52 -1.35
C PRO A 225 -7.01 -5.12 -1.36
N LEU A 226 -6.40 -4.89 -0.20
CA LEU A 226 -4.96 -4.58 -0.11
C LEU A 226 -4.06 -5.79 -0.47
N HIS A 227 -4.53 -7.02 -0.28
CA HIS A 227 -3.83 -8.22 -0.75
C HIS A 227 -4.05 -8.44 -2.25
N ILE A 228 -5.23 -8.11 -2.77
CA ILE A 228 -5.47 -8.10 -4.23
C ILE A 228 -4.55 -7.10 -4.92
N ASP A 229 -4.36 -5.91 -4.34
CA ASP A 229 -3.37 -4.93 -4.84
C ASP A 229 -1.99 -5.58 -5.01
N SER A 230 -1.53 -6.33 -4.00
CA SER A 230 -0.25 -7.04 -4.03
C SER A 230 -0.18 -8.08 -5.14
N ILE A 231 -1.28 -8.78 -5.46
CA ILE A 231 -1.34 -9.74 -6.57
C ILE A 231 -1.26 -9.04 -7.94
N LEU A 232 -1.96 -7.92 -8.10
CA LEU A 232 -2.06 -7.23 -9.39
C LEU A 232 -0.79 -6.45 -9.73
N TRP A 233 -0.21 -5.80 -8.73
CA TRP A 233 0.87 -4.84 -8.92
C TRP A 233 2.09 -5.38 -9.70
N PRO A 234 2.58 -6.61 -9.45
CA PRO A 234 3.71 -7.18 -10.18
C PRO A 234 3.54 -7.23 -11.70
N VAL A 235 2.31 -7.42 -12.17
CA VAL A 235 2.02 -7.57 -13.61
C VAL A 235 1.56 -6.28 -14.28
N LEU A 236 1.17 -5.29 -13.48
CA LEU A 236 0.93 -3.93 -13.95
C LEU A 236 2.22 -3.08 -14.00
N GLY A 237 3.30 -3.57 -13.37
CA GLY A 237 4.63 -2.97 -13.39
C GLY A 237 5.51 -3.44 -14.56
N LYS A 238 6.68 -2.80 -14.70
CA LYS A 238 7.67 -3.12 -15.75
C LYS A 238 9.00 -3.67 -15.21
N HIS A 239 9.16 -3.80 -13.88
CA HIS A 239 10.42 -4.23 -13.28
C HIS A 239 10.74 -5.69 -13.63
N ALA A 240 11.86 -5.91 -14.33
CA ALA A 240 12.32 -7.25 -14.70
C ALA A 240 12.56 -8.12 -13.46
N GLU A 241 13.20 -7.55 -12.43
CA GLU A 241 13.47 -8.22 -11.16
C GLU A 241 12.18 -8.73 -10.49
N VAL A 242 11.09 -7.97 -10.53
CA VAL A 242 9.79 -8.39 -9.98
C VAL A 242 9.28 -9.65 -10.71
N LYS A 243 9.42 -9.71 -12.03
CA LYS A 243 9.01 -10.89 -12.82
C LYS A 243 9.91 -12.10 -12.54
N GLU A 244 11.20 -11.88 -12.35
CA GLU A 244 12.15 -12.95 -11.97
C GLU A 244 11.83 -13.50 -10.59
N ARG A 245 11.59 -12.62 -9.60
CA ARG A 245 11.18 -13.00 -8.24
C ARG A 245 9.85 -13.73 -8.22
N LEU A 246 8.87 -13.32 -9.04
CA LEU A 246 7.61 -14.06 -9.21
C LEU A 246 7.88 -15.51 -9.64
N LYS A 247 8.64 -15.71 -10.72
CA LYS A 247 8.96 -17.07 -11.22
C LYS A 247 9.71 -17.91 -10.19
N LYS A 248 10.57 -17.26 -9.39
CA LYS A 248 11.37 -17.92 -8.36
C LYS A 248 10.55 -18.33 -7.13
N TYR A 249 9.67 -17.47 -6.65
CA TYR A 249 9.03 -17.63 -5.33
C TYR A 249 7.55 -18.01 -5.39
N CYS A 250 6.88 -17.83 -6.53
CA CYS A 250 5.45 -18.13 -6.67
C CYS A 250 5.25 -19.37 -7.58
N PRO A 251 4.84 -20.52 -7.03
CA PRO A 251 4.59 -21.74 -7.83
C PRO A 251 3.53 -21.54 -8.93
N ARG A 252 2.62 -20.57 -8.72
CA ARG A 252 1.52 -20.21 -9.62
C ARG A 252 1.80 -18.91 -10.38
N ALA A 253 3.07 -18.58 -10.66
CA ALA A 253 3.44 -17.36 -11.36
C ALA A 253 2.74 -17.20 -12.72
N GLU A 254 2.47 -18.29 -13.44
CA GLU A 254 1.75 -18.25 -14.72
C GLU A 254 0.32 -17.69 -14.58
N LEU A 255 -0.40 -18.04 -13.51
CA LEU A 255 -1.73 -17.46 -13.24
C LEU A 255 -1.66 -15.96 -12.96
N ILE A 256 -0.56 -15.51 -12.35
CA ILE A 256 -0.33 -14.08 -12.11
C ILE A 256 -0.08 -13.39 -13.46
N PHE A 257 0.75 -13.97 -14.34
CA PHE A 257 0.98 -13.43 -15.69
C PHE A 257 -0.29 -13.42 -16.56
N ASP A 258 -1.16 -14.43 -16.42
CA ASP A 258 -2.46 -14.46 -17.09
C ASP A 258 -3.29 -13.20 -16.79
N LEU A 259 -3.23 -12.66 -15.57
CA LEU A 259 -3.96 -11.45 -15.18
C LEU A 259 -3.61 -10.24 -16.06
N ALA A 260 -2.38 -10.17 -16.60
CA ALA A 260 -1.98 -9.08 -17.48
C ALA A 260 -2.73 -9.08 -18.83
N SER A 261 -3.16 -10.26 -19.27
CA SER A 261 -3.82 -10.49 -20.56
C SER A 261 -5.34 -10.42 -20.53
N LEU A 262 -5.94 -10.38 -19.32
CA LEU A 262 -7.33 -10.03 -19.11
C LEU A 262 -7.60 -8.56 -19.48
#